data_AF-A0A316PRV1-F1
#
_entry.id   AF-A0A316PRV1-F1
#
_cell.length_a   1.000
_cell.length_b   1.000
_cell.length_c   1.000
_cell.angle_alpha   90.00
_cell.angle_beta   90.00
_cell.angle_gamma   90.00
#
_symmetry.space_group_name_H-M   'P 1'
#
loop_
_entity.id
_entity.type
_entity.pdbx_description
1 polymer ?
#
loop_
_entity_poly.entity_id
_entity_poly.type
_entity_poly.pdbx_seq_one_letter_code
_entity_poly.pdbx_strand_id
1 'polypeptide(L)'
;MKNSFLIYYDFEEQTAALTDAQVGRLMRMILAYERRGEVPTEGEPELIMAFRFLKPSLDTNREKYDRVCQRNKRNRAKALLTTGDDR
;
A
#
# COMPACT_ATOMS: atom_id res chain seq x y z
N MET A 1 -4.78 3.12 11.39
CA MET A 1 -3.78 3.19 10.29
C MET A 1 -3.69 1.81 9.66
N LYS A 2 -3.38 1.69 8.37
CA LYS A 2 -3.14 0.37 7.74
C LYS A 2 -1.84 -0.19 8.33
N ASN A 3 -1.84 -1.44 8.80
CA ASN A 3 -0.68 -2.02 9.52
C ASN A 3 0.30 -2.76 8.60
N SER A 4 -0.11 -3.05 7.37
CA SER A 4 0.64 -3.84 6.41
C SER A 4 0.31 -3.42 4.99
N PHE A 5 1.12 -3.85 4.03
CA PHE A 5 0.83 -3.76 2.61
C PHE A 5 1.16 -5.09 1.96
N LEU A 6 0.70 -5.28 0.71
CA LEU A 6 0.91 -6.51 -0.04
C LEU A 6 1.97 -6.27 -1.11
N ILE A 7 2.86 -7.24 -1.24
CA ILE A 7 3.79 -7.38 -2.36
C ILE A 7 3.35 -8.62 -3.13
N TYR A 8 3.21 -8.47 -4.44
CA TYR A 8 2.83 -9.56 -5.34
C TYR A 8 4.07 -10.28 -5.87
N TYR A 9 3.91 -11.50 -6.37
CA TYR A 9 5.03 -12.29 -6.89
C TYR A 9 5.74 -11.61 -8.06
N ASP A 10 5.03 -10.80 -8.85
CA ASP A 10 5.60 -9.95 -9.91
C ASP A 10 6.75 -9.04 -9.42
N PHE A 11 6.83 -8.77 -8.11
CA PHE A 11 7.93 -8.02 -7.52
C PHE A 11 9.29 -8.68 -7.78
N GLU A 12 9.35 -10.01 -7.81
CA GLU A 12 10.58 -10.74 -8.11
C GLU A 12 11.08 -10.40 -9.53
N GLU A 13 10.20 -10.50 -10.53
CA GLU A 13 10.54 -10.17 -11.91
C GLU A 13 10.87 -8.66 -12.08
N GLN A 14 10.09 -7.80 -11.43
CA GLN A 14 10.27 -6.34 -11.48
C GLN A 14 11.57 -5.86 -10.83
N THR A 15 12.18 -6.68 -9.96
CA THR A 15 13.43 -6.35 -9.27
C THR A 15 14.60 -7.24 -9.67
N ALA A 16 14.43 -8.13 -10.65
CA ALA A 16 15.44 -9.10 -11.07
C ALA A 16 16.77 -8.48 -11.55
N ALA A 17 16.73 -7.24 -12.07
CA ALA A 17 17.92 -6.52 -12.52
C ALA A 17 18.62 -5.73 -11.38
N LEU A 18 18.04 -5.71 -10.17
CA LEU A 18 18.59 -4.99 -9.03
C LEU A 18 19.47 -5.91 -8.18
N THR A 19 20.52 -5.34 -7.60
CA THR A 19 21.29 -6.03 -6.55
C THR A 19 20.46 -6.16 -5.26
N ASP A 20 20.79 -7.13 -4.40
CA ASP A 20 20.13 -7.26 -3.09
C ASP A 20 20.16 -5.97 -2.25
N ALA A 21 21.26 -5.22 -2.33
CA ALA A 21 21.40 -3.93 -1.66
C ALA A 21 20.41 -2.89 -2.23
N GLN A 22 20.21 -2.88 -3.54
CA GLN A 22 19.23 -2.05 -4.23
C GLN A 22 17.80 -2.44 -3.91
N VAL A 23 17.48 -3.75 -3.88
CA VAL A 23 16.17 -4.25 -3.42
C VAL A 23 15.91 -3.80 -1.97
N GLY A 24 16.90 -3.91 -1.09
CA GLY A 24 16.79 -3.42 0.29
C GLY A 24 16.55 -1.91 0.39
N ARG A 25 17.17 -1.10 -0.49
CA ARG A 25 16.92 0.35 -0.59
C ARG A 25 15.52 0.64 -1.11
N LEU A 26 15.10 -0.04 -2.18
CA LEU A 26 13.76 0.08 -2.75
C LEU A 26 12.67 -0.28 -1.72
N MET A 27 12.88 -1.34 -0.93
CA MET A 27 11.97 -1.72 0.15
C MET A 27 11.82 -0.63 1.22
N ARG A 28 12.91 0.08 1.57
CA ARG A 28 12.84 1.24 2.47
C ARG A 28 12.05 2.40 1.87
N MET A 29 12.19 2.65 0.56
CA MET A 29 11.42 3.66 -0.17
C MET A 29 9.93 3.32 -0.20
N ILE A 30 9.58 2.06 -0.47
CA ILE A 30 8.19 1.57 -0.45
C ILE A 30 7.58 1.73 0.95
N LEU A 31 8.32 1.38 2.01
CA LEU A 31 7.87 1.56 3.40
C LEU A 31 7.65 3.03 3.75
N ALA A 32 8.54 3.92 3.32
CA ALA A 32 8.39 5.36 3.50
C ALA A 32 7.11 5.88 2.83
N TYR A 33 6.86 5.44 1.60
CA TYR A 33 5.65 5.78 0.86
C TYR A 33 4.37 5.21 1.51
N GLU A 34 4.36 3.93 1.88
CA GLU A 34 3.19 3.29 2.50
C GLU A 34 2.86 3.85 3.88
N ARG A 35 3.87 4.27 4.66
CA ARG A 35 3.66 4.79 6.02
C ARG A 35 3.45 6.30 6.08
N ARG A 36 4.17 7.07 5.26
CA ARG A 36 4.27 8.53 5.37
C ARG A 36 3.85 9.27 4.10
N GLY A 37 3.62 8.56 2.99
CA GLY A 37 3.29 9.18 1.70
C GLY A 37 4.49 9.85 1.03
N GLU A 38 5.71 9.57 1.50
CA GLU A 38 6.94 10.12 0.93
C GLU A 38 7.21 9.53 -0.45
N VAL A 39 7.13 10.37 -1.48
CA VAL A 39 7.48 9.98 -2.85
C VAL A 39 8.96 10.26 -3.06
N PRO A 40 9.78 9.25 -3.40
CA PRO A 40 11.20 9.47 -3.69
C PRO A 40 11.37 10.30 -4.96
N THR A 41 12.04 11.45 -4.83
CA THR A 41 12.35 12.38 -5.93
C THR A 41 13.83 12.38 -6.31
N GLU A 42 14.69 11.81 -5.46
CA GLU A 42 16.15 11.82 -5.59
C GLU A 42 16.74 10.45 -5.25
N GLY A 43 17.95 10.16 -5.76
CA GLY A 43 18.66 8.89 -5.56
C GLY A 43 19.05 8.21 -6.88
N GLU A 44 19.39 6.91 -6.79
CA GLU A 44 19.71 6.06 -7.94
C GLU A 44 18.53 6.05 -8.95
N PRO A 45 18.75 6.43 -10.23
CA PRO A 45 17.69 6.50 -11.22
C PRO A 45 16.91 5.19 -11.40
N GLU A 46 17.59 4.05 -11.28
CA GLU A 46 17.01 2.71 -11.39
C GLU A 46 16.01 2.46 -10.26
N LEU A 47 16.31 2.92 -9.03
CA LEU A 47 15.42 2.77 -7.88
C LEU A 47 14.23 3.71 -7.95
N ILE A 48 14.42 4.94 -8.42
CA ILE A 48 13.31 5.87 -8.69
C ILE A 48 12.38 5.26 -9.72
N MET A 49 12.94 4.69 -10.79
CA MET A 49 12.15 4.07 -11.86
C MET A 49 11.41 2.83 -11.37
N ALA A 50 12.08 1.92 -10.66
CA ALA A 50 11.45 0.75 -10.06
C ALA A 50 10.31 1.13 -9.10
N PHE A 51 10.52 2.16 -8.26
CA PHE A 51 9.48 2.69 -7.39
C PHE A 51 8.27 3.21 -8.20
N ARG A 52 8.51 3.97 -9.28
CA ARG A 52 7.43 4.48 -10.14
C ARG A 52 6.61 3.35 -10.76
N PHE A 53 7.23 2.25 -11.15
CA PHE A 53 6.52 1.07 -11.65
C PHE A 53 5.68 0.36 -10.58
N LEU A 54 6.18 0.32 -9.34
CA LEU A 54 5.48 -0.33 -8.22
C LEU A 54 4.35 0.53 -7.63
N LYS A 55 4.47 1.86 -7.70
CA LYS A 55 3.54 2.81 -7.08
C LYS A 55 2.06 2.57 -7.43
N PRO A 56 1.66 2.34 -8.70
CA PRO A 56 0.25 2.07 -9.04
C PRO A 56 -0.33 0.85 -8.31
N SER A 57 0.45 -0.21 -8.13
CA SER A 57 0.04 -1.40 -7.39
C SER A 57 -0.14 -1.12 -5.90
N LEU A 58 0.76 -0.32 -5.32
CA LEU A 58 0.65 0.14 -3.92
C LEU A 58 -0.59 1.01 -3.71
N ASP A 59 -0.85 1.94 -4.62
CA ASP A 59 -2.03 2.83 -4.60
C ASP A 59 -3.32 2.02 -4.69
N THR A 60 -3.38 1.08 -5.63
CA THR A 60 -4.53 0.17 -5.79
C THR A 60 -4.78 -0.63 -4.51
N ASN A 61 -3.72 -1.09 -3.84
CA ASN A 61 -3.82 -1.81 -2.57
C ASN A 61 -4.36 -0.92 -1.45
N ARG A 62 -3.93 0.34 -1.39
CA ARG A 62 -4.44 1.32 -0.42
C ARG A 62 -5.92 1.60 -0.65
N GLU A 63 -6.33 1.87 -1.88
CA GLU A 63 -7.73 2.12 -2.19
C GLU A 63 -8.63 0.92 -1.86
N LYS A 64 -8.20 -0.31 -2.18
CA LYS A 64 -8.93 -1.53 -1.83
C LYS A 64 -9.13 -1.63 -0.32
N TYR A 65 -8.08 -1.37 0.46
CA TYR A 65 -8.17 -1.36 1.92
C TYR A 65 -9.14 -0.31 2.45
N ASP A 66 -9.07 0.92 1.92
CA ASP A 66 -9.94 2.01 2.34
C ASP A 66 -11.41 1.73 2.00
N ARG A 67 -11.69 1.17 0.82
CA ARG A 67 -13.05 0.72 0.44
C ARG A 67 -13.60 -0.30 1.43
N VAL A 68 -12.81 -1.29 1.82
CA VAL A 68 -13.21 -2.30 2.82
C VAL A 68 -13.47 -1.63 4.18
N CYS A 69 -12.58 -0.76 4.64
CA CYS A 69 -12.75 -0.04 5.89
C CYS A 69 -14.04 0.80 5.92
N GLN A 70 -14.32 1.53 4.84
CA GLN A 70 -15.54 2.35 4.73
C GLN A 70 -16.81 1.50 4.71
N ARG A 71 -16.80 0.38 3.96
CA ARG A 71 -17.91 -0.58 3.96
C ARG A 71 -18.18 -1.12 5.36
N ASN A 72 -17.13 -1.54 6.07
CA ASN A 72 -17.26 -2.08 7.42
C ASN A 72 -17.79 -1.04 8.41
N LYS A 73 -17.36 0.23 8.30
CA LYS A 73 -17.91 1.34 9.10
C LYS A 73 -19.40 1.53 8.84
N ARG A 74 -19.83 1.56 7.57
CA ARG A 74 -21.26 1.67 7.20
C ARG A 74 -22.10 0.51 7.73
N ASN A 75 -21.59 -0.73 7.61
CA ASN A 75 -22.28 -1.91 8.12
C ASN A 75 -22.45 -1.87 9.65
N ARG A 76 -21.41 -1.44 10.38
CA ARG A 76 -21.50 -1.23 11.84
C ARG A 76 -22.52 -0.16 12.20
N ALA A 77 -22.51 0.98 11.51
CA ALA A 77 -23.47 2.05 11.75
C ALA A 77 -24.92 1.59 11.49
N LYS A 78 -25.15 0.84 10.40
CA LYS A 78 -26.46 0.26 10.09
C LYS A 78 -26.91 -0.72 11.19
N ALA A 79 -26.02 -1.59 11.67
CA ALA A 79 -26.34 -2.53 12.74
C ALA A 79 -26.72 -1.82 14.05
N LEU A 80 -26.00 -0.75 14.42
CA LEU A 80 -26.32 0.06 15.60
C LEU A 80 -27.72 0.70 15.52
N LEU A 81 -28.12 1.18 14.34
CA LEU A 81 -29.44 1.76 14.12
C LEU A 81 -30.56 0.70 14.19
N THR A 82 -30.34 -0.51 13.66
CA THR A 82 -31.35 -1.57 13.69
C THR A 82 -31.48 -2.26 15.04
N THR A 83 -30.48 -2.17 15.92
CA THR A 83 -30.55 -2.79 17.27
C THR A 83 -31.14 -1.84 18.33
N GLY A 84 -31.36 -0.57 17.98
CA GLY A 84 -31.96 0.44 18.84
C GLY A 84 -33.49 0.59 18.69
N ASP A 85 -34.08 -0.05 17.67
CA ASP A 85 -35.51 0.02 17.35
C ASP A 85 -36.31 -1.16 17.95
N ASP A 86 -35.64 -2.01 18.72
CA ASP A 86 -36.17 -3.25 19.32
C ASP A 86 -36.12 -3.22 20.86
N ARG A 87 -36.11 -2.03 21.47
CA ARG A 87 -36.20 -1.81 22.93
C ARG A 87 -37.15 -0.70 23.30
#